data_AF-A0A4Y8LDG4-F1
#
_entry.id   AF-A0A4Y8LDG4-F1
#
_cell.length_a   1.000
_cell.length_b   1.000
_cell.length_c   1.000
_cell.angle_alpha   90.00
_cell.angle_beta   90.00
_cell.angle_gamma   90.00
#
_symmetry.space_group_name_H-M   'P 1'
#
loop_
_entity.id
_entity.type
_entity.pdbx_description
1 polymer ?
#
loop_
_entity_poly.entity_id
_entity_poly.type
_entity_poly.pdbx_seq_one_letter_code
_entity_poly.pdbx_strand_id
1 'polypeptide(L)'
;MIEKYLVSNCLFILDEFNERYKALSRQELKDISNNEYSEADIVVRLGYPFKHMATFNMQGKSKASGNDIVVKEKDFNIEVKLLKNYKSKGGNSNSTGWNEIERDFDWLLNERKAGKKGKRAFVIGWFNVVDRFSQIVQLGKTRGAHPEIDYRRMNYFPFLNSTGERTKDIIYMYSEAFEETSVKSLHYGEDSVKCMFFGRKADVFHIAIYW
;
A
#
# COMPACT_ATOMS: atom_id res chain seq x y z
N MET A 1 4.35 18.63 7.46
CA MET A 1 3.29 17.71 7.05
C MET A 1 3.94 16.35 6.76
N ILE A 2 3.24 15.27 7.08
CA ILE A 2 3.79 13.90 7.16
C ILE A 2 4.36 13.38 5.83
N GLU A 3 3.77 13.80 4.72
CA GLU A 3 4.10 13.35 3.36
C GLU A 3 5.55 13.66 3.00
N LYS A 4 6.12 14.81 3.40
CA LYS A 4 7.52 15.13 3.08
C LYS A 4 8.52 14.12 3.64
N TYR A 5 8.24 13.58 4.83
CA TYR A 5 9.08 12.55 5.46
C TYR A 5 8.90 11.21 4.73
N LEU A 6 7.66 10.86 4.42
CA LEU A 6 7.34 9.59 3.78
C LEU A 6 7.79 9.53 2.32
N VAL A 7 7.61 10.59 1.54
CA VAL A 7 8.04 10.69 0.13
C VAL A 7 9.54 10.41 0.03
N SER A 8 10.36 11.14 0.78
CA SER A 8 11.81 10.96 0.76
C SER A 8 12.20 9.53 1.17
N ASN A 9 11.55 8.98 2.19
CA ASN A 9 11.88 7.64 2.66
C ASN A 9 11.45 6.54 1.68
N CYS A 10 10.30 6.70 1.03
CA CYS A 10 9.83 5.75 0.02
C CYS A 10 10.79 5.70 -1.18
N LEU A 11 11.36 6.84 -1.59
CA LEU A 11 12.40 6.88 -2.63
C LEU A 11 13.65 6.10 -2.21
N PHE A 12 14.13 6.27 -0.97
CA PHE A 12 15.27 5.50 -0.47
C PHE A 12 14.99 3.99 -0.40
N ILE A 13 13.79 3.59 0.01
CA ILE A 13 13.38 2.17 0.06
C ILE A 13 13.36 1.57 -1.35
N LEU A 14 12.82 2.31 -2.33
CA LEU A 14 12.81 1.87 -3.72
C LEU A 14 14.22 1.69 -4.27
N ASP A 15 15.10 2.67 -4.07
CA ASP A 15 16.49 2.59 -4.52
C ASP A 15 17.24 1.44 -3.85
N GLU A 16 17.07 1.25 -2.53
CA GLU A 16 17.65 0.11 -1.79
C GLU A 16 17.22 -1.22 -2.39
N PHE A 17 15.91 -1.40 -2.60
CA PHE A 17 15.38 -2.68 -3.07
C PHE A 17 15.79 -2.94 -4.52
N ASN A 18 15.71 -1.93 -5.38
CA ASN A 18 16.16 -2.02 -6.76
C ASN A 18 17.63 -2.44 -6.84
N GLU A 19 18.51 -1.80 -6.07
CA GLU A 19 19.94 -2.12 -6.07
C GLU A 19 20.21 -3.52 -5.50
N ARG A 20 19.54 -3.87 -4.39
CA ARG A 20 19.71 -5.17 -3.73
C ARG A 20 19.26 -6.35 -4.59
N TYR A 21 18.22 -6.17 -5.40
CA TYR A 21 17.56 -7.25 -6.13
C TYR A 21 17.70 -7.17 -7.67
N LYS A 22 18.52 -6.25 -8.20
CA LYS A 22 18.70 -6.02 -9.64
C LYS A 22 19.06 -7.24 -10.48
N ALA A 23 19.74 -8.23 -9.88
CA ALA A 23 20.24 -9.42 -10.58
C ALA A 23 19.31 -10.63 -10.44
N LEU A 24 18.22 -10.53 -9.67
CA LEU A 24 17.32 -11.65 -9.44
C LEU A 24 16.29 -11.77 -10.55
N SER A 25 15.93 -13.00 -10.87
CA SER A 25 14.77 -13.28 -11.69
C SER A 25 13.48 -12.93 -10.94
N ARG A 26 12.41 -12.70 -11.70
CA ARG A 26 11.09 -12.41 -11.14
C ARG A 26 10.56 -13.54 -10.24
N GLN A 27 10.93 -14.79 -10.52
CA GLN A 27 10.51 -15.93 -9.71
C GLN A 27 11.25 -15.96 -8.37
N GLU A 28 12.57 -15.76 -8.37
CA GLU A 28 13.36 -15.63 -7.12
C GLU A 28 12.85 -14.49 -6.25
N LEU A 29 12.59 -13.32 -6.86
CA LEU A 29 12.03 -12.17 -6.14
C LEU A 29 10.63 -12.46 -5.57
N LYS A 30 9.82 -13.26 -6.27
CA LYS A 30 8.50 -13.68 -5.78
C LYS A 30 8.61 -14.59 -4.56
N ASP A 31 9.59 -15.48 -4.54
CA ASP A 31 9.84 -16.37 -3.41
C ASP A 31 10.33 -15.58 -2.18
N ILE A 32 11.24 -14.62 -2.37
CA ILE A 32 11.67 -13.67 -1.34
C ILE A 32 10.48 -12.87 -0.82
N SER A 33 9.71 -12.24 -1.70
CA SER A 33 8.53 -11.43 -1.33
C SER A 33 7.56 -12.21 -0.46
N ASN A 34 7.32 -13.48 -0.80
CA ASN A 34 6.32 -14.28 -0.13
C ASN A 34 6.81 -14.82 1.21
N ASN A 35 8.08 -15.22 1.30
CA ASN A 35 8.60 -16.02 2.42
C ASN A 35 9.50 -15.24 3.39
N GLU A 36 10.21 -14.21 2.92
CA GLU A 36 11.23 -13.51 3.73
C GLU A 36 10.76 -12.16 4.26
N TYR A 37 9.78 -11.52 3.61
CA TYR A 37 9.29 -10.21 4.02
C TYR A 37 7.97 -10.26 4.78
N SER A 38 7.89 -9.45 5.82
CA SER A 38 6.71 -9.17 6.62
C SER A 38 6.38 -7.67 6.63
N GLU A 39 5.19 -7.33 7.09
CA GLU A 39 4.77 -5.94 7.28
C GLU A 39 5.69 -5.18 8.24
N ALA A 40 6.21 -5.88 9.27
CA ALA A 40 7.15 -5.34 10.23
C ALA A 40 8.44 -4.80 9.57
N ASP A 41 8.93 -5.47 8.52
CA ASP A 41 10.13 -5.03 7.80
C ASP A 41 9.89 -3.69 7.10
N ILE A 42 8.70 -3.48 6.54
CA ILE A 42 8.33 -2.22 5.89
C ILE A 42 8.09 -1.14 6.93
N VAL A 43 7.44 -1.47 8.06
CA VAL A 43 7.21 -0.57 9.19
C VAL A 43 8.53 -0.02 9.72
N VAL A 44 9.53 -0.87 9.97
CA VAL A 44 10.85 -0.43 10.45
C VAL A 44 11.52 0.49 9.45
N ARG A 45 11.51 0.14 8.15
CA ARG A 45 12.09 0.97 7.09
C ARG A 45 11.43 2.32 6.98
N LEU A 46 10.09 2.35 7.00
CA LEU A 46 9.30 3.58 6.97
C LEU A 46 9.52 4.46 8.21
N GLY A 47 9.70 3.83 9.38
CA GLY A 47 9.91 4.53 10.64
C GLY A 47 11.34 4.99 10.90
N TYR A 48 12.34 4.37 10.24
CA TYR A 48 13.76 4.59 10.51
C TYR A 48 14.20 6.08 10.50
N PRO A 49 13.75 6.94 9.57
CA PRO A 49 14.14 8.35 9.56
C PRO A 49 13.69 9.13 10.81
N PHE A 50 12.65 8.68 11.50
CA PHE A 50 12.18 9.30 12.74
C PHE A 50 13.05 8.90 13.96
N LYS A 51 13.91 7.88 13.81
CA LYS A 51 14.84 7.42 14.85
C LYS A 51 14.12 7.19 16.19
N HIS A 52 14.64 7.77 17.26
CA HIS A 52 14.09 7.64 18.61
C HIS A 52 12.74 8.34 18.82
N MET A 53 12.24 9.10 17.84
CA MET A 53 10.90 9.71 17.91
C MET A 53 9.80 8.71 17.52
N ALA A 54 10.12 7.62 16.82
CA ALA A 54 9.14 6.62 16.41
C ALA A 54 8.92 5.58 17.50
N THR A 55 7.65 5.33 17.82
CA THR A 55 7.17 4.15 18.54
C THR A 55 6.59 3.17 17.53
N PHE A 56 7.01 1.90 17.60
CA PHE A 56 6.54 0.83 16.71
C PHE A 56 5.56 -0.09 17.44
N ASN A 57 4.34 -0.20 16.93
CA ASN A 57 3.30 -1.06 17.52
C ASN A 57 3.09 -2.31 16.65
N MET A 58 3.92 -3.34 16.84
CA MET A 58 3.85 -4.58 16.05
C MET A 58 2.96 -5.67 16.67
N GLN A 59 2.38 -5.40 17.84
CA GLN A 59 1.59 -6.35 18.63
C GLN A 59 0.14 -5.86 18.75
N GLY A 60 -0.67 -6.08 17.72
CA GLY A 60 -2.09 -5.72 17.79
C GLY A 60 -2.95 -6.39 16.74
N LYS A 61 -3.77 -7.37 17.14
CA LYS A 61 -4.87 -7.88 16.29
C LYS A 61 -6.05 -6.90 16.22
N SER A 62 -6.01 -5.79 16.96
CA SER A 62 -7.04 -4.75 16.96
C SER A 62 -6.40 -3.36 16.83
N LYS A 63 -7.07 -2.46 16.10
CA LYS A 63 -6.66 -1.05 15.99
C LYS A 63 -6.84 -0.25 17.28
N ALA A 64 -7.46 -0.84 18.30
CA ALA A 64 -7.54 -0.25 19.63
C ALA A 64 -6.14 -0.14 20.30
N SER A 65 -5.15 -0.93 19.84
CA SER A 65 -3.76 -0.90 20.33
C SER A 65 -2.84 0.13 19.66
N GLY A 66 -3.32 0.90 18.66
CA GLY A 66 -2.55 1.95 17.99
C GLY A 66 -2.16 1.63 16.54
N ASN A 67 -1.64 2.65 15.84
CA ASN A 67 -1.09 2.55 14.48
C ASN A 67 0.35 2.00 14.49
N ASP A 68 0.81 1.44 13.37
CA ASP A 68 2.10 0.76 13.29
C ASP A 68 3.29 1.65 13.65
N ILE A 69 3.26 2.92 13.23
CA ILE A 69 4.28 3.93 13.56
C ILE A 69 3.60 5.15 14.17
N VAL A 70 4.04 5.53 15.36
CA VAL A 70 3.57 6.74 16.05
C VAL A 70 4.75 7.65 16.38
N VAL A 71 4.70 8.90 15.95
CA VAL A 71 5.68 9.96 16.25
C VAL A 71 4.98 11.04 17.06
N LYS A 72 4.96 10.88 18.38
CA LYS A 72 4.12 11.68 19.30
C LYS A 72 4.44 13.17 19.22
N GLU A 73 5.71 13.53 19.15
CA GLU A 73 6.19 14.92 19.11
C GLU A 73 5.74 15.67 17.85
N LYS A 74 5.38 14.94 16.78
CA LYS A 74 4.86 15.52 15.53
C LYS A 74 3.36 15.28 15.34
N ASP A 75 2.70 14.59 16.28
CA ASP A 75 1.34 14.06 16.14
C ASP A 75 1.21 13.29 14.82
N PHE A 76 2.17 12.43 14.48
CA PHE A 76 2.07 11.57 13.29
C PHE A 76 1.67 10.14 13.68
N ASN A 77 0.67 9.61 12.97
CA ASN A 77 0.34 8.19 13.01
C ASN A 77 0.35 7.64 11.58
N ILE A 78 1.01 6.51 11.39
CA ILE A 78 1.15 5.86 10.09
C ILE A 78 0.71 4.40 10.24
N GLU A 79 -0.25 4.01 9.42
CA GLU A 79 -0.63 2.62 9.19
C GLU A 79 0.12 2.10 7.97
N VAL A 80 0.60 0.87 8.02
CA VAL A 80 1.40 0.25 6.97
C VAL A 80 0.81 -1.10 6.60
N LYS A 81 0.69 -1.39 5.30
CA LYS A 81 0.30 -2.71 4.80
C LYS A 81 1.35 -3.25 3.83
N LEU A 82 1.84 -4.47 4.07
CA LEU A 82 2.57 -5.22 3.04
C LEU A 82 1.59 -6.12 2.28
N LEU A 83 1.41 -5.85 0.99
CA LEU A 83 0.57 -6.67 0.10
C LEU A 83 1.42 -7.74 -0.57
N LYS A 84 1.00 -9.01 -0.45
CA LYS A 84 1.68 -10.15 -1.07
C LYS A 84 0.72 -11.32 -1.29
N ASN A 85 1.21 -12.39 -1.90
CA ASN A 85 0.47 -13.63 -1.96
C ASN A 85 0.69 -14.48 -0.70
N TYR A 86 -0.41 -14.88 -0.05
CA TYR A 86 -0.40 -15.75 1.12
C TYR A 86 -0.60 -17.21 0.74
N LYS A 87 -0.21 -18.09 1.67
CA LYS A 87 -0.36 -19.54 1.53
C LYS A 87 -1.82 -19.93 1.30
N SER A 88 -2.03 -20.79 0.30
CA SER A 88 -3.28 -21.44 -0.07
C SER A 88 -3.06 -22.95 -0.15
N LYS A 89 -4.12 -23.72 -0.46
CA LYS A 89 -4.01 -25.19 -0.60
C LYS A 89 -3.06 -25.63 -1.72
N GLY A 90 -2.82 -24.78 -2.73
CA GLY A 90 -1.99 -25.09 -3.90
C GLY A 90 -0.68 -24.31 -4.00
N GLY A 91 -0.24 -23.66 -2.92
CA GLY A 91 0.92 -22.76 -2.90
C GLY A 91 0.54 -21.33 -2.50
N ASN A 92 1.39 -20.34 -2.80
CA ASN A 92 1.11 -18.96 -2.40
C ASN A 92 0.31 -18.22 -3.47
N SER A 93 -1.01 -18.16 -3.30
CA SER A 93 -1.94 -17.59 -4.28
C SER A 93 -3.09 -16.77 -3.69
N ASN A 94 -3.22 -16.73 -2.36
CA ASN A 94 -4.26 -15.94 -1.71
C ASN A 94 -3.89 -14.46 -1.73
N SER A 95 -4.83 -13.58 -2.04
CA SER A 95 -4.68 -12.12 -1.98
C SER A 95 -5.21 -11.55 -0.67
N THR A 96 -4.79 -10.33 -0.33
CA THR A 96 -5.34 -9.57 0.79
C THR A 96 -6.82 -9.30 0.56
N GLY A 97 -7.64 -9.59 1.58
CA GLY A 97 -9.07 -9.35 1.55
C GLY A 97 -9.40 -7.85 1.52
N TRP A 98 -10.45 -7.47 0.79
CA TRP A 98 -10.85 -6.06 0.69
C TRP A 98 -11.15 -5.44 2.05
N ASN A 99 -11.85 -6.15 2.93
CA ASN A 99 -12.26 -5.65 4.24
C ASN A 99 -11.08 -5.22 5.13
N GLU A 100 -9.90 -5.82 4.95
CA GLU A 100 -8.70 -5.39 5.67
C GLU A 100 -8.27 -3.99 5.22
N ILE A 101 -8.22 -3.79 3.89
CA ILE A 101 -7.83 -2.52 3.28
C ILE A 101 -8.87 -1.43 3.54
N GLU A 102 -10.16 -1.77 3.44
CA GLU A 102 -11.28 -0.86 3.70
C GLU A 102 -11.22 -0.29 5.12
N ARG A 103 -10.95 -1.15 6.12
CA ARG A 103 -10.78 -0.72 7.51
C ARG A 103 -9.61 0.24 7.70
N ASP A 104 -8.57 0.13 6.89
CA ASP A 104 -7.39 1.01 6.94
C ASP A 104 -7.70 2.38 6.32
N PHE A 105 -8.45 2.40 5.23
CA PHE A 105 -8.98 3.64 4.68
C PHE A 105 -10.02 4.32 5.58
N ASP A 106 -10.94 3.56 6.18
CA ASP A 106 -11.96 4.10 7.10
C ASP A 106 -11.31 4.81 8.29
N TRP A 107 -10.25 4.22 8.84
CA TRP A 107 -9.46 4.86 9.89
C TRP A 107 -8.88 6.20 9.42
N LEU A 108 -8.20 6.22 8.26
CA LEU A 108 -7.57 7.43 7.73
C LEU A 108 -8.62 8.55 7.51
N LEU A 109 -9.77 8.18 6.95
CA LEU A 109 -10.88 9.09 6.71
C LEU A 109 -11.45 9.67 8.00
N ASN A 110 -11.67 8.84 9.01
CA ASN A 110 -12.22 9.28 10.29
C ASN A 110 -11.26 10.22 11.02
N GLU A 111 -9.96 9.91 11.05
CA GLU A 111 -8.98 10.81 11.66
C GLU A 111 -8.88 12.16 10.92
N ARG A 112 -8.99 12.15 9.58
CA ARG A 112 -9.02 13.39 8.80
C ARG A 112 -10.25 14.22 9.10
N LYS A 113 -11.44 13.62 9.18
CA LYS A 113 -12.68 14.29 9.63
C LYS A 113 -12.54 14.88 11.04
N ALA A 114 -11.72 14.26 11.89
CA ALA A 114 -11.36 14.77 13.22
C ALA A 114 -10.26 15.86 13.20
N GLY A 115 -9.91 16.41 12.02
CA GLY A 115 -8.94 17.51 11.88
C GLY A 115 -7.48 17.08 11.87
N LYS A 116 -7.18 15.79 11.65
CA LYS A 116 -5.79 15.26 11.61
C LYS A 116 -5.17 15.24 10.21
N LYS A 117 -5.58 16.16 9.33
CA LYS A 117 -5.03 16.30 7.97
C LYS A 117 -3.53 16.57 8.00
N GLY A 118 -2.78 15.89 7.13
CA GLY A 118 -1.31 16.03 7.02
C GLY A 118 -0.53 15.45 8.21
N LYS A 119 -1.20 14.69 9.08
CA LYS A 119 -0.68 14.05 10.29
C LYS A 119 -0.97 12.55 10.36
N ARG A 120 -1.70 12.03 9.39
CA ARG A 120 -2.09 10.63 9.30
C ARG A 120 -1.69 10.14 7.94
N ALA A 121 -1.20 8.92 7.86
CA ALA A 121 -0.94 8.28 6.59
C ALA A 121 -1.30 6.81 6.63
N PHE A 122 -1.76 6.30 5.50
CA PHE A 122 -1.82 4.88 5.22
C PHE A 122 -0.84 4.58 4.10
N VAL A 123 0.09 3.66 4.31
CA VAL A 123 1.12 3.30 3.33
C VAL A 123 0.95 1.85 2.96
N ILE A 124 0.87 1.55 1.67
CA ILE A 124 0.87 0.18 1.17
C ILE A 124 2.14 -0.06 0.35
N GLY A 125 2.80 -1.20 0.58
CA GLY A 125 3.99 -1.63 -0.14
C GLY A 125 3.81 -3.02 -0.72
N TRP A 126 4.42 -3.30 -1.87
CA TRP A 126 4.40 -4.63 -2.48
C TRP A 126 5.55 -4.84 -3.46
N PHE A 127 6.00 -6.09 -3.59
CA PHE A 127 6.96 -6.45 -4.63
C PHE A 127 6.29 -6.47 -6.01
N ASN A 128 6.98 -5.96 -7.03
CA ASN A 128 6.51 -5.93 -8.42
C ASN A 128 6.71 -7.30 -9.11
N VAL A 129 6.19 -8.35 -8.47
CA VAL A 129 6.34 -9.76 -8.89
C VAL A 129 5.03 -10.37 -9.41
N VAL A 130 3.96 -9.57 -9.39
CA VAL A 130 2.64 -9.94 -9.92
C VAL A 130 2.34 -9.14 -11.18
N ASP A 131 1.60 -9.74 -12.12
CA ASP A 131 1.27 -9.09 -13.40
C ASP A 131 0.23 -7.99 -13.23
N ARG A 132 -0.63 -8.15 -12.22
CA ARG A 132 -1.76 -7.26 -11.93
C ARG A 132 -1.93 -7.09 -10.44
N PHE A 133 -2.29 -5.88 -10.03
CA PHE A 133 -2.55 -5.56 -8.63
C PHE A 133 -3.67 -6.43 -8.01
N SER A 134 -4.64 -6.85 -8.83
CA SER A 134 -5.72 -7.75 -8.40
C SER A 134 -5.27 -9.16 -8.00
N GLN A 135 -4.02 -9.55 -8.27
CA GLN A 135 -3.44 -10.78 -7.74
C GLN A 135 -3.07 -10.69 -6.25
N ILE A 136 -2.89 -9.48 -5.72
CA ILE A 136 -2.50 -9.23 -4.33
C ILE A 136 -3.58 -8.53 -3.51
N VAL A 137 -4.59 -7.93 -4.16
CA VAL A 137 -5.77 -7.34 -3.48
C VAL A 137 -7.08 -7.77 -4.15
N GLN A 138 -8.11 -8.08 -3.35
CA GLN A 138 -9.43 -8.50 -3.84
C GLN A 138 -10.29 -7.34 -4.39
N LEU A 139 -10.09 -6.99 -5.66
CA LEU A 139 -10.82 -5.90 -6.34
C LEU A 139 -12.11 -6.35 -7.07
N GLY A 140 -12.47 -7.62 -7.01
CA GLY A 140 -13.64 -8.15 -7.73
C GLY A 140 -14.94 -8.09 -6.92
N LYS A 141 -16.10 -8.00 -7.61
CA LYS A 141 -17.43 -8.11 -6.98
C LYS A 141 -17.64 -9.48 -6.32
N THR A 142 -17.04 -10.52 -6.89
CA THR A 142 -17.17 -11.92 -6.46
C THR A 142 -15.81 -12.60 -6.36
N ARG A 143 -15.78 -13.85 -5.88
CA ARG A 143 -14.58 -14.70 -5.87
C ARG A 143 -14.34 -15.31 -7.26
N GLY A 144 -13.08 -15.59 -7.57
CA GLY A 144 -12.67 -16.27 -8.80
C GLY A 144 -11.32 -15.77 -9.30
N ALA A 145 -10.81 -16.37 -10.38
CA ALA A 145 -9.54 -15.95 -10.97
C ALA A 145 -9.62 -14.54 -11.57
N HIS A 146 -10.73 -14.25 -12.28
CA HIS A 146 -10.96 -12.99 -13.00
C HIS A 146 -12.43 -12.51 -12.86
N PRO A 147 -12.91 -12.21 -11.64
CA PRO A 147 -14.24 -11.65 -11.44
C PRO A 147 -14.42 -10.30 -12.15
N GLU A 148 -15.67 -9.83 -12.25
CA GLU A 148 -15.94 -8.44 -12.65
C GLU A 148 -15.34 -7.46 -11.63
N ILE A 149 -14.87 -6.32 -12.12
CA ILE A 149 -14.27 -5.26 -11.30
C ILE A 149 -15.35 -4.64 -10.40
N ASP A 150 -15.03 -4.47 -9.12
CA ASP A 150 -15.80 -3.59 -8.23
C ASP A 150 -15.15 -2.20 -8.25
N TYR A 151 -15.67 -1.31 -9.11
CA TYR A 151 -15.14 0.05 -9.26
C TYR A 151 -15.15 0.85 -7.96
N ARG A 152 -16.03 0.52 -7.00
CA ARG A 152 -16.02 1.16 -5.68
C ARG A 152 -14.73 0.88 -4.93
N ARG A 153 -14.18 -0.32 -5.09
CA ARG A 153 -12.89 -0.75 -4.50
C ARG A 153 -11.71 -0.25 -5.32
N MET A 154 -11.76 -0.41 -6.63
CA MET A 154 -10.68 0.02 -7.53
C MET A 154 -10.39 1.52 -7.42
N ASN A 155 -11.43 2.35 -7.27
CA ASN A 155 -11.30 3.80 -7.17
C ASN A 155 -10.54 4.30 -5.91
N TYR A 156 -10.19 3.41 -4.97
CA TYR A 156 -9.25 3.71 -3.87
C TYR A 156 -7.78 3.76 -4.33
N PHE A 157 -7.48 3.25 -5.52
CA PHE A 157 -6.13 3.13 -6.07
C PHE A 157 -6.06 3.95 -7.36
N PRO A 158 -5.80 5.26 -7.29
CA PRO A 158 -5.84 6.13 -8.47
C PRO A 158 -4.78 5.78 -9.52
N PHE A 159 -3.73 5.05 -9.13
CA PHE A 159 -2.71 4.52 -10.02
C PHE A 159 -3.13 3.26 -10.80
N LEU A 160 -4.40 2.84 -10.71
CA LEU A 160 -4.96 1.73 -11.48
C LEU A 160 -5.95 2.23 -12.53
N ASN A 161 -5.90 1.61 -13.71
CA ASN A 161 -6.91 1.77 -14.75
C ASN A 161 -7.40 0.39 -15.21
N SER A 162 -8.47 0.37 -15.99
CA SER A 162 -8.98 -0.85 -16.61
C SER A 162 -9.09 -0.69 -18.12
N THR A 163 -8.69 -1.73 -18.86
CA THR A 163 -8.92 -1.84 -20.31
C THR A 163 -10.13 -2.73 -20.64
N GLY A 164 -10.87 -3.18 -19.63
CA GLY A 164 -12.03 -4.07 -19.75
C GLY A 164 -12.86 -4.13 -18.47
N GLU A 165 -13.70 -5.17 -18.33
CA GLU A 165 -14.62 -5.30 -17.19
C GLU A 165 -14.17 -6.33 -16.14
N ARG A 166 -13.07 -7.05 -16.39
CA ARG A 166 -12.58 -8.13 -15.51
C ARG A 166 -11.33 -7.70 -14.78
N THR A 167 -11.10 -8.25 -13.58
CA THR A 167 -9.91 -7.89 -12.77
C THR A 167 -8.57 -8.22 -13.43
N LYS A 168 -8.56 -9.06 -14.48
CA LYS A 168 -7.36 -9.30 -15.32
C LYS A 168 -6.99 -8.12 -16.22
N ASP A 169 -7.96 -7.27 -16.53
CA ASP A 169 -7.82 -6.12 -17.42
C ASP A 169 -7.37 -4.86 -16.63
N ILE A 170 -7.14 -4.99 -15.32
CA ILE A 170 -6.61 -3.94 -14.46
C ILE A 170 -5.11 -3.79 -14.73
N ILE A 171 -4.71 -2.57 -15.05
CA ILE A 171 -3.33 -2.18 -15.35
C ILE A 171 -2.86 -1.06 -14.42
N TYR A 172 -1.54 -0.95 -14.26
CA TYR A 172 -0.92 0.19 -13.58
C TYR A 172 -0.77 1.39 -14.52
N MET A 173 -1.07 2.58 -14.01
CA MET A 173 -0.81 3.85 -14.67
C MET A 173 0.57 4.39 -14.28
N TYR A 174 1.63 3.76 -14.77
CA TYR A 174 3.01 4.20 -14.47
C TYR A 174 3.34 5.63 -14.90
N SER A 175 2.56 6.19 -15.85
CA SER A 175 2.68 7.60 -16.25
C SER A 175 2.29 8.59 -15.16
N GLU A 176 1.53 8.15 -14.15
CA GLU A 176 1.14 8.97 -13.00
C GLU A 176 2.00 8.67 -11.75
N ALA A 177 3.05 7.86 -11.91
CA ALA A 177 3.96 7.59 -10.80
C ALA A 177 4.68 8.88 -10.38
N PHE A 178 4.93 9.00 -9.07
CA PHE A 178 5.57 10.13 -8.40
C PHE A 178 4.75 11.45 -8.43
N GLU A 179 3.52 11.41 -8.95
CA GLU A 179 2.61 12.55 -8.95
C GLU A 179 1.58 12.44 -7.82
N GLU A 180 1.18 13.60 -7.27
CA GLU A 180 0.08 13.67 -6.31
C GLU A 180 -1.26 13.54 -7.05
N THR A 181 -2.06 12.56 -6.66
CA THR A 181 -3.40 12.31 -7.18
C THR A 181 -4.42 12.33 -6.04
N SER A 182 -5.70 12.56 -6.36
CA SER A 182 -6.79 12.49 -5.40
C SER A 182 -7.53 11.16 -5.52
N VAL A 183 -7.85 10.54 -4.39
CA VAL A 183 -8.64 9.30 -4.37
C VAL A 183 -10.11 9.62 -4.67
N LYS A 184 -10.64 9.04 -5.75
CA LYS A 184 -11.97 9.36 -6.29
C LYS A 184 -13.13 8.65 -5.57
N SER A 185 -12.89 7.49 -4.95
CA SER A 185 -13.96 6.67 -4.32
C SER A 185 -14.47 7.20 -2.99
N LEU A 186 -13.74 8.13 -2.36
CA LEU A 186 -13.98 8.52 -0.99
C LEU A 186 -15.04 9.63 -0.96
N HIS A 187 -16.30 9.19 -0.92
CA HIS A 187 -17.51 9.99 -0.66
C HIS A 187 -17.35 11.52 -0.77
N TYR A 188 -17.78 12.05 -1.92
CA TYR A 188 -18.11 13.45 -2.22
C TYR A 188 -17.93 14.44 -1.06
N GLY A 189 -16.76 15.07 -1.02
CA GLY A 189 -16.46 16.23 -0.19
C GLY A 189 -15.17 16.89 -0.67
N GLU A 190 -15.02 18.19 -0.40
CA GLU A 190 -13.83 19.00 -0.77
C GLU A 190 -12.51 18.53 -0.12
N ASP A 191 -12.58 17.52 0.76
CA ASP A 191 -11.47 17.08 1.61
C ASP A 191 -10.85 15.74 1.17
N SER A 192 -10.62 15.61 -0.14
CA SER A 192 -10.07 14.39 -0.77
C SER A 192 -8.77 13.91 -0.12
N VAL A 193 -8.67 12.59 0.11
CA VAL A 193 -7.41 11.93 0.49
C VAL A 193 -6.46 12.02 -0.70
N LYS A 194 -5.22 12.41 -0.42
CA LYS A 194 -4.17 12.46 -1.43
C LYS A 194 -3.47 11.11 -1.51
N CYS A 195 -3.05 10.75 -2.71
CA CYS A 195 -2.32 9.54 -2.99
C CYS A 195 -1.10 9.86 -3.84
N MET A 196 0.02 9.22 -3.56
CA MET A 196 1.18 9.22 -4.45
C MET A 196 1.68 7.78 -4.59
N PHE A 197 1.79 7.35 -5.84
CA PHE A 197 2.28 6.02 -6.21
C PHE A 197 3.75 6.12 -6.60
N PHE A 198 4.59 5.31 -5.96
CA PHE A 198 6.02 5.21 -6.21
C PHE A 198 6.29 3.86 -6.85
N GLY A 199 6.57 3.89 -8.14
CA GLY A 199 6.84 2.68 -8.88
C GLY A 199 6.85 2.91 -10.37
N ARG A 200 7.81 2.28 -11.04
CA ARG A 200 7.92 2.14 -12.49
C ARG A 200 7.87 0.66 -12.82
N LYS A 201 7.55 0.37 -14.08
CA LYS A 201 7.47 -1.01 -14.57
C LYS A 201 8.72 -1.86 -14.28
N ALA A 202 9.90 -1.22 -14.23
CA ALA A 202 11.19 -1.89 -14.00
C ALA A 202 11.57 -1.97 -12.50
N ASP A 203 10.86 -1.28 -11.61
CA ASP A 203 11.18 -1.32 -10.19
C ASP A 203 10.79 -2.68 -9.60
N VAL A 204 11.58 -3.16 -8.64
CA VAL A 204 11.35 -4.46 -7.98
C VAL A 204 10.28 -4.36 -6.89
N PHE A 205 9.99 -3.14 -6.43
CA PHE A 205 9.06 -2.84 -5.35
C PHE A 205 8.24 -1.61 -5.71
N HIS A 206 7.04 -1.53 -5.17
CA HIS A 206 6.11 -0.45 -5.35
C HIS A 206 5.58 -0.01 -3.99
N ILE A 207 5.29 1.29 -3.87
CA ILE A 207 4.72 1.88 -2.66
C ILE A 207 3.60 2.83 -3.08
N ALA A 208 2.52 2.90 -2.32
CA ALA A 208 1.56 4.00 -2.41
C ALA A 208 1.35 4.60 -1.02
N ILE A 209 1.42 5.93 -0.94
CA ILE A 209 1.15 6.69 0.28
C ILE A 209 -0.20 7.35 0.14
N TYR A 210 -1.02 7.29 1.18
CA TYR A 210 -2.29 7.99 1.31
C TYR A 210 -2.24 8.90 2.53
N TRP A 211 -2.65 10.17 2.41
CA TRP A 211 -2.62 11.11 3.55
C TRP A 211 -3.72 12.16 3.53
#